data_AF-A0A2D7IA63-F1
#
_entry.id   AF-A0A2D7IA63-F1
#
_cell.length_a   1.000
_cell.length_b   1.000
_cell.length_c   1.000
_cell.angle_alpha   90.00
_cell.angle_beta   90.00
_cell.angle_gamma   90.00
#
_symmetry.space_group_name_H-M   'P 1'
#
loop_
_entity.id
_entity.type
_entity.pdbx_description
1 polymer ?
#
loop_
_entity_poly.entity_id
_entity_poly.type
_entity_poly.pdbx_seq_one_letter_code
_entity_poly.pdbx_strand_id
1 'polypeptide(L)'
;MAKIVHKGMWISVKSLDKEDRKNYLISMTLFFFGALAWGIHIASVGLMGDEPIDIPNINIIRICIVIIWAFAVFYYMKFFNRQDELMQRYHDFVLSWGAIGFLVLGLTASLVSPFFDFKPTFYEFFLAFTGGSIIGGFRFYKKYLSE
;
A
#
# COMPACT_ATOMS: atom_id res chain seq x y z
N MET A 1 -21.34 -2.41 -7.74
CA MET A 1 -20.26 -1.40 -7.70
C MET A 1 -19.71 -1.30 -6.28
N ALA A 2 -18.40 -1.11 -6.14
CA ALA A 2 -17.76 -0.94 -4.85
C ALA A 2 -18.26 0.33 -4.13
N LYS A 3 -18.57 0.19 -2.84
CA LYS A 3 -18.90 1.32 -1.98
C LYS A 3 -17.72 1.63 -1.07
N ILE A 4 -17.25 2.88 -1.12
CA ILE A 4 -16.24 3.40 -0.20
C ILE A 4 -16.90 3.63 1.17
N VAL A 5 -16.28 3.13 2.23
CA VAL A 5 -16.76 3.18 3.61
C VAL A 5 -15.64 3.58 4.58
N HIS A 6 -15.97 3.76 5.86
CA HIS A 6 -15.02 4.12 6.93
C HIS A 6 -14.17 5.35 6.60
N LYS A 7 -14.84 6.46 6.24
CA LYS A 7 -14.17 7.74 5.94
C LYS A 7 -13.14 7.68 4.82
N GLY A 8 -13.44 6.91 3.77
CA GLY A 8 -12.56 6.81 2.62
C GLY A 8 -11.47 5.76 2.76
N MET A 9 -11.49 4.95 3.82
CA MET A 9 -10.37 4.04 4.14
C MET A 9 -10.60 2.59 3.69
N TRP A 10 -11.86 2.20 3.42
CA TRP A 10 -12.23 0.81 3.17
C TRP A 10 -13.23 0.68 2.02
N ILE A 11 -13.26 -0.50 1.41
CA ILE A 11 -14.29 -0.91 0.45
C ILE A 11 -15.25 -1.89 1.13
N SER A 12 -16.56 -1.69 0.95
CA SER A 12 -17.57 -2.62 1.43
C SER A 12 -17.61 -3.88 0.55
N VAL A 13 -17.01 -4.97 1.03
CA VAL A 13 -17.04 -6.27 0.32
C VAL A 13 -18.46 -6.74 0.03
N LYS A 14 -19.42 -6.41 0.91
CA LYS A 14 -20.84 -6.76 0.74
C LYS A 14 -21.49 -6.07 -0.46
N SER A 15 -20.98 -4.92 -0.89
CA SER A 15 -21.53 -4.18 -2.04
C SER A 15 -21.02 -4.70 -3.40
N LEU A 16 -20.03 -5.59 -3.39
CA LEU A 16 -19.45 -6.16 -4.60
C LEU A 16 -20.34 -7.27 -5.17
N ASP A 17 -20.44 -7.32 -6.51
CA ASP A 17 -21.05 -8.48 -7.18
C ASP A 17 -20.16 -9.73 -7.01
N LYS A 18 -20.65 -10.88 -7.47
CA LYS A 18 -19.96 -12.16 -7.26
C LYS A 18 -18.57 -12.21 -7.90
N GLU A 19 -18.40 -11.65 -9.08
CA GLU A 19 -17.15 -11.69 -9.83
C GLU A 19 -16.13 -10.71 -9.23
N ASP A 20 -16.55 -9.46 -8.99
CA ASP A 20 -15.74 -8.43 -8.36
C ASP A 20 -15.29 -8.85 -6.96
N ARG A 21 -16.19 -9.43 -6.17
CA ARG A 21 -15.89 -9.94 -4.83
C ARG A 21 -14.85 -11.05 -4.86
N LYS A 22 -14.96 -11.98 -5.80
CA LYS A 22 -13.99 -13.07 -5.96
C LYS A 22 -12.61 -12.49 -6.28
N ASN A 23 -12.51 -11.62 -7.29
CA ASN A 23 -11.24 -11.03 -7.70
C ASN A 23 -10.61 -10.18 -6.59
N TYR A 24 -11.42 -9.35 -5.92
CA TYR A 24 -10.98 -8.53 -4.79
C TYR A 24 -10.47 -9.39 -3.62
N LEU A 25 -11.21 -10.42 -3.20
CA LEU A 25 -10.80 -11.27 -2.08
C LEU A 25 -9.54 -12.08 -2.39
N ILE A 26 -9.40 -12.62 -3.61
CA ILE A 26 -8.17 -13.30 -4.04
C ILE A 26 -7.00 -12.33 -3.97
N SER A 27 -7.16 -11.13 -4.52
CA SER A 27 -6.13 -10.09 -4.50
C SER A 27 -5.72 -9.72 -3.06
N MET A 28 -6.68 -9.40 -2.19
CA MET A 28 -6.38 -9.03 -0.80
C MET A 28 -5.72 -10.17 -0.02
N THR A 29 -6.13 -11.41 -0.26
CA THR A 29 -5.52 -12.59 0.37
C THR A 29 -4.07 -12.77 -0.08
N LEU A 30 -3.78 -12.62 -1.37
CA LEU A 30 -2.42 -12.68 -1.90
C LEU A 30 -1.55 -11.53 -1.38
N PHE A 31 -2.07 -10.31 -1.35
CA PHE A 31 -1.37 -9.17 -0.74
C PHE A 31 -1.04 -9.43 0.74
N PHE A 32 -1.98 -9.99 1.49
CA PHE A 32 -1.78 -10.34 2.90
C PHE A 32 -0.65 -11.37 3.08
N PHE A 33 -0.68 -12.49 2.36
CA PHE A 33 0.40 -13.49 2.45
C PHE A 33 1.74 -12.94 1.97
N GLY A 34 1.75 -12.14 0.90
CA GLY A 34 2.95 -11.47 0.44
C GLY A 34 3.47 -10.45 1.47
N ALA A 35 2.60 -9.77 2.22
CA ALA A 35 2.99 -8.86 3.30
C ALA A 35 3.62 -9.59 4.49
N LEU A 36 3.14 -10.78 4.85
CA LEU A 36 3.79 -11.62 5.86
C LEU A 36 5.21 -12.03 5.44
N ALA A 37 5.37 -12.49 4.20
CA ALA A 37 6.69 -12.81 3.64
C ALA A 37 7.58 -11.56 3.53
N TRP A 38 7.00 -10.41 3.19
CA TRP A 38 7.69 -9.13 3.15
C TRP A 38 8.19 -8.69 4.54
N GLY A 39 7.46 -8.99 5.62
CA GLY A 39 7.94 -8.80 6.99
C GLY A 39 9.23 -9.58 7.28
N ILE A 40 9.35 -10.81 6.76
CA ILE A 40 10.59 -11.59 6.85
C ILE A 40 11.72 -10.92 6.06
N HIS A 41 11.41 -10.39 4.87
CA HIS A 41 12.38 -9.62 4.10
C HIS A 41 12.84 -8.37 4.86
N ILE A 42 11.94 -7.62 5.49
CA ILE A 42 12.29 -6.44 6.28
C ILE A 42 13.26 -6.82 7.42
N ALA A 43 12.98 -7.90 8.15
CA ALA A 43 13.88 -8.40 9.19
C ALA A 43 15.30 -8.71 8.66
N SER A 44 15.40 -9.21 7.42
CA SER A 44 16.69 -9.51 6.78
C SER A 44 17.51 -8.30 6.34
N VAL A 45 16.95 -7.09 6.38
CA VAL A 45 17.61 -5.86 5.90
C VAL A 45 17.66 -4.74 6.94
N GLY A 46 16.98 -4.92 8.08
CA GLY A 46 16.86 -3.89 9.12
C GLY A 46 15.82 -2.83 8.76
N LEU A 47 14.96 -2.48 9.72
CA LEU A 47 14.01 -1.37 9.61
C LEU A 47 14.42 -0.27 10.58
N MET A 48 14.36 1.01 10.18
CA MET A 48 14.60 2.15 11.08
C MET A 48 15.94 2.11 11.85
N GLY A 49 16.97 1.52 11.26
CA GLY A 49 18.30 1.43 11.88
C GLY A 49 18.55 0.16 12.70
N ASP A 50 17.59 -0.77 12.77
CA ASP A 50 17.80 -2.09 13.36
C ASP A 50 18.86 -2.90 12.58
N GLU A 51 19.62 -3.73 13.30
CA GLU A 51 20.59 -4.61 12.68
C GLU A 51 19.89 -5.73 11.87
N PRO A 52 20.34 -6.01 10.64
CA PRO A 52 19.79 -7.09 9.82
C PRO A 52 19.95 -8.47 10.49
N ILE A 53 18.92 -9.29 10.40
CA ILE A 53 18.99 -10.71 10.80
C ILE A 53 19.47 -11.54 9.61
N ASP A 54 20.48 -12.39 9.81
CA ASP A 54 20.89 -13.34 8.78
C ASP A 54 19.85 -14.47 8.65
N ILE A 55 19.18 -14.51 7.50
CA ILE A 55 18.11 -15.47 7.20
C ILE A 55 18.58 -16.35 6.03
N PRO A 56 18.86 -17.65 6.28
CA PRO A 56 19.26 -18.57 5.22
C PRO A 56 18.26 -18.61 4.06
N ASN A 57 18.77 -18.62 2.83
CA ASN A 57 17.96 -18.70 1.61
C ASN A 57 16.92 -17.58 1.43
N ILE A 58 17.12 -16.39 2.02
CA ILE A 58 16.20 -15.24 1.93
C ILE A 58 15.78 -14.86 0.50
N ASN A 59 16.63 -15.12 -0.49
CA ASN A 59 16.33 -14.83 -1.89
C ASN A 59 15.12 -15.62 -2.43
N ILE A 60 14.86 -16.82 -1.90
CA ILE A 60 13.65 -17.60 -2.24
C ILE A 60 12.41 -16.81 -1.81
N ILE A 61 12.40 -16.30 -0.58
CA ILE A 61 11.30 -15.49 -0.04
C ILE A 61 11.09 -14.24 -0.88
N ARG A 62 12.17 -13.54 -1.26
CA ARG A 62 12.11 -12.34 -2.11
C ARG A 62 11.46 -12.62 -3.47
N ILE A 63 11.82 -13.72 -4.12
CA ILE A 63 11.19 -14.14 -5.39
C ILE A 63 9.72 -14.48 -5.18
N CYS A 64 9.38 -15.20 -4.10
CA CYS A 64 7.99 -15.53 -3.76
C CYS A 64 7.13 -14.28 -3.56
N ILE A 65 7.64 -13.24 -2.86
CA ILE A 65 6.92 -11.97 -2.67
C ILE A 65 6.58 -11.34 -4.01
N VAL A 66 7.56 -11.21 -4.91
CA VAL A 66 7.37 -10.60 -6.23
C VAL A 66 6.31 -11.35 -7.04
N ILE A 67 6.36 -12.68 -7.06
CA ILE A 67 5.39 -13.51 -7.78
C ILE A 67 4.00 -13.35 -7.17
N ILE A 68 3.87 -13.49 -5.85
CA ILE A 68 2.57 -13.40 -5.15
C ILE A 68 1.93 -12.03 -5.37
N TRP A 69 2.70 -10.94 -5.24
CA TRP A 69 2.19 -9.59 -5.44
C TRP A 69 1.86 -9.30 -6.91
N ALA A 70 2.60 -9.85 -7.87
CA ALA A 70 2.23 -9.75 -9.29
C ALA A 70 0.85 -10.36 -9.56
N PHE A 71 0.57 -11.55 -9.00
CA PHE A 71 -0.78 -12.14 -9.07
C PHE A 71 -1.82 -11.33 -8.29
N ALA A 72 -1.47 -10.80 -7.12
CA ALA A 72 -2.36 -9.94 -6.34
C ALA A 72 -2.80 -8.71 -7.14
N VAL A 73 -1.85 -8.03 -7.80
CA VAL A 73 -2.12 -6.88 -8.69
C VAL A 73 -2.97 -7.32 -9.87
N PHE A 74 -2.67 -8.45 -10.52
CA PHE A 74 -3.45 -8.95 -11.65
C PHE A 74 -4.94 -9.12 -11.30
N TYR A 75 -5.25 -9.77 -10.17
CA TYR A 75 -6.63 -9.91 -9.71
C TYR A 75 -7.23 -8.57 -9.25
N TYR A 76 -6.43 -7.68 -8.67
CA TYR A 76 -6.89 -6.34 -8.31
C TYR A 76 -7.33 -5.55 -9.53
N MET A 77 -6.54 -5.59 -10.61
CA MET A 77 -6.86 -4.86 -11.85
C MET A 77 -8.12 -5.38 -12.53
N LYS A 78 -8.39 -6.69 -12.46
CA LYS A 78 -9.68 -7.26 -12.92
C LYS A 78 -10.87 -6.68 -12.16
N PHE A 79 -10.73 -6.50 -10.84
CA PHE A 79 -11.73 -5.83 -10.01
C PHE A 79 -11.81 -4.33 -10.34
N PHE A 80 -10.68 -3.64 -10.37
CA PHE A 80 -10.59 -2.19 -10.52
C PHE A 80 -11.15 -1.69 -11.85
N ASN A 81 -10.84 -2.37 -12.95
CA ASN A 81 -11.31 -1.99 -14.30
C ASN A 81 -12.83 -2.09 -14.48
N ARG A 82 -13.53 -2.75 -13.55
CA ARG A 82 -14.99 -2.88 -13.54
C ARG A 82 -15.67 -1.86 -12.62
N GLN A 83 -14.90 -1.06 -11.87
CA GLN A 83 -15.46 -0.08 -10.95
C GLN A 83 -15.82 1.23 -11.65
N ASP A 84 -16.67 2.01 -10.99
CA ASP A 84 -17.16 3.27 -11.50
C ASP A 84 -16.08 4.36 -11.47
N GLU A 85 -16.39 5.49 -12.10
CA GLU A 85 -15.50 6.63 -12.16
C GLU A 85 -15.14 7.17 -10.77
N LEU A 86 -16.08 7.09 -9.80
CA LEU A 86 -15.82 7.55 -8.43
C LEU A 86 -14.71 6.72 -7.77
N MET A 87 -14.75 5.40 -7.91
CA MET A 87 -13.73 4.48 -7.41
C MET A 87 -12.39 4.66 -8.12
N GLN A 88 -12.39 4.91 -9.43
CA GLN A 88 -11.16 5.19 -10.19
C GLN A 88 -10.53 6.50 -9.72
N ARG A 89 -11.32 7.58 -9.64
CA ARG A 89 -10.87 8.87 -9.11
C ARG A 89 -10.39 8.78 -7.66
N TYR A 90 -11.02 7.96 -6.83
CA TYR A 90 -10.55 7.70 -5.47
C TYR A 90 -9.13 7.14 -5.47
N HIS A 91 -8.83 6.15 -6.32
CA HIS A 91 -7.48 5.59 -6.43
C HIS A 91 -6.46 6.62 -6.94
N ASP A 92 -6.79 7.35 -7.99
CA ASP A 92 -5.91 8.40 -8.53
C ASP A 92 -5.63 9.47 -7.47
N PHE A 93 -6.65 9.84 -6.69
CA PHE A 93 -6.53 10.82 -5.62
C PHE A 93 -5.63 10.31 -4.48
N VAL A 94 -5.87 9.09 -3.99
CA VAL A 94 -5.06 8.48 -2.93
C VAL A 94 -3.62 8.29 -3.40
N LEU A 95 -3.40 7.78 -4.61
CA LEU A 95 -2.08 7.60 -5.21
C LEU A 95 -1.32 8.93 -5.33
N SER A 96 -1.99 9.98 -5.80
CA SER A 96 -1.40 11.33 -5.91
C SER A 96 -0.99 11.88 -4.55
N TRP A 97 -1.84 11.73 -3.53
CA TRP A 97 -1.49 12.14 -2.17
C TRP A 97 -0.39 11.27 -1.55
N GLY A 98 -0.34 9.98 -1.87
CA GLY A 98 0.78 9.12 -1.54
C GLY A 98 2.08 9.62 -2.16
N ALA A 99 2.07 9.95 -3.45
CA ALA A 99 3.23 10.51 -4.14
C ALA A 99 3.68 11.85 -3.54
N ILE A 100 2.74 12.72 -3.15
CA ILE A 100 3.03 13.96 -2.42
C ILE A 100 3.68 13.65 -1.06
N GLY A 101 3.14 12.67 -0.31
CA GLY A 101 3.72 12.21 0.96
C GLY A 101 5.15 11.73 0.78
N PHE A 102 5.39 10.87 -0.21
CA PHE A 102 6.73 10.40 -0.58
C PHE A 102 7.67 11.57 -0.89
N LEU A 103 7.26 12.52 -1.73
CA LEU A 103 8.12 13.63 -2.14
C LEU A 103 8.39 14.59 -0.98
N VAL A 104 7.37 15.00 -0.24
CA VAL A 104 7.52 16.03 0.80
C VAL A 104 8.08 15.45 2.09
N LEU A 105 7.45 14.42 2.64
CA LEU A 105 7.89 13.80 3.89
C LEU A 105 9.16 12.98 3.69
N GLY A 106 9.28 12.29 2.56
CA GLY A 106 10.50 11.56 2.22
C GLY A 106 11.69 12.49 2.01
N LEU A 107 11.55 13.57 1.25
CA LEU A 107 12.63 14.56 1.12
C LEU A 107 12.99 15.17 2.47
N THR A 108 12.00 15.49 3.30
CA THR A 108 12.23 16.00 4.66
C THR A 108 13.03 14.99 5.47
N ALA A 109 12.64 13.72 5.49
CA ALA A 109 13.36 12.64 6.18
C ALA A 109 14.81 12.54 5.70
N SER A 110 15.05 12.65 4.38
CA SER A 110 16.40 12.67 3.80
C SER A 110 17.22 13.88 4.27
N LEU A 111 16.65 15.08 4.24
CA LEU A 111 17.34 16.31 4.63
C LEU A 111 17.67 16.38 6.12
N VAL A 112 16.80 15.84 6.99
CA VAL A 112 17.03 15.85 8.43
C VAL A 112 17.91 14.68 8.89
N SER A 113 18.05 13.64 8.07
CA SER A 113 18.80 12.42 8.41
C SER A 113 20.21 12.65 8.98
N PRO A 114 21.03 13.61 8.49
CA PRO A 114 22.37 13.85 9.03
C PRO A 114 22.38 14.40 10.46
N PHE A 115 21.27 15.00 10.91
CA PHE A 115 21.15 15.57 12.25
C PHE A 115 20.76 14.53 13.32
N PHE A 116 20.30 13.35 12.90
CA PHE A 116 19.78 12.29 13.78
C PHE A 116 20.55 10.96 13.67
N ASP A 117 21.68 10.95 12.95
CA ASP A 117 22.47 9.74 12.63
C ASP A 117 21.61 8.57 12.12
N PHE A 118 20.56 8.92 11.40
CA PHE A 118 19.60 8.00 10.82
C PHE A 118 19.86 7.90 9.32
N LYS A 119 19.69 6.72 8.71
CA LYS A 119 19.86 6.53 7.26
C LYS A 119 18.55 6.01 6.66
N PRO A 120 17.71 6.87 6.05
CA PRO A 120 16.46 6.43 5.47
C PRO A 120 16.71 5.42 4.35
N THR A 121 16.01 4.31 4.44
CA THR A 121 15.94 3.26 3.42
C THR A 121 14.66 3.42 2.60
N PHE A 122 14.45 2.53 1.63
CA PHE A 122 13.19 2.46 0.90
C PHE A 122 11.96 2.43 1.81
N TYR A 123 12.05 1.79 2.98
CA TYR A 123 10.90 1.59 3.87
C TYR A 123 10.40 2.87 4.51
N GLU A 124 11.28 3.79 4.89
CA GLU A 124 10.86 5.07 5.46
C GLU A 124 10.23 5.98 4.39
N PHE A 125 10.73 5.92 3.15
CA PHE A 125 10.06 6.55 2.02
C PHE A 125 8.70 5.91 1.70
N PHE A 126 8.58 4.58 1.82
CA PHE A 126 7.30 3.87 1.65
C PHE A 126 6.30 4.21 2.77
N LEU A 127 6.76 4.42 4.01
CA LEU A 127 5.91 4.91 5.10
C LEU A 127 5.45 6.35 4.86
N ALA A 128 6.32 7.21 4.32
CA ALA A 128 5.93 8.56 3.87
C ALA A 128 4.85 8.52 2.79
N PHE A 129 4.98 7.62 1.81
CA PHE A 129 3.95 7.37 0.80
C PHE A 129 2.64 6.88 1.43
N THR A 130 2.72 5.96 2.39
CA THR A 130 1.56 5.41 3.10
C THR A 130 0.84 6.49 3.90
N GLY A 131 1.57 7.32 4.64
CA GLY A 131 1.02 8.46 5.37
C GLY A 131 0.30 9.45 4.45
N GLY A 132 0.91 9.79 3.31
CA GLY A 132 0.29 10.60 2.27
C GLY A 132 -1.01 9.98 1.75
N SER A 133 -1.00 8.69 1.44
CA SER A 133 -2.18 7.95 0.96
C SER A 133 -3.34 7.99 1.96
N ILE A 134 -3.07 7.82 3.26
CA ILE A 134 -4.09 7.91 4.33
C ILE A 134 -4.70 9.32 4.38
N ILE A 135 -3.87 10.36 4.30
CA ILE A 135 -4.34 11.76 4.24
C ILE A 135 -5.21 11.96 3.00
N GLY A 136 -4.79 11.43 1.85
CA GLY A 136 -5.53 11.46 0.60
C GLY A 136 -6.92 10.83 0.73
N GLY A 137 -7.01 9.63 1.30
CA GLY A 137 -8.28 8.93 1.51
C GLY A 137 -9.24 9.71 2.40
N PHE A 138 -8.73 10.25 3.52
CA PHE A 138 -9.53 11.08 4.42
C PHE A 138 -10.01 12.38 3.76
N ARG A 139 -9.15 13.05 2.97
CA ARG A 139 -9.51 14.26 2.23
C ARG A 139 -10.53 13.98 1.14
N PHE A 140 -10.39 12.86 0.43
CA PHE A 140 -11.37 12.43 -0.56
C PHE A 140 -12.74 12.24 0.09
N TYR A 141 -12.79 11.55 1.23
CA TYR A 141 -14.02 11.39 1.99
C TYR A 141 -14.66 12.74 2.34
N LYS A 142 -13.91 13.67 2.94
CA LYS A 142 -14.42 15.00 3.29
C LYS A 142 -14.92 15.81 2.10
N LYS A 143 -14.38 15.59 0.91
CA LYS A 143 -14.69 16.40 -0.27
C LYS A 143 -15.82 15.82 -1.10
N TYR A 144 -15.95 14.49 -1.13
CA TYR A 144 -16.82 13.81 -2.09
C TYR A 144 -17.84 12.86 -1.45
N LEU A 145 -17.68 12.50 -0.17
CA LEU A 145 -18.48 11.45 0.47
C LEU A 145 -19.13 11.87 1.81
N SER A 146 -18.62 12.89 2.50
CA SER A 146 -19.33 13.48 3.65
C SER A 146 -20.40 14.44 3.15
N GLU A 147 -21.61 14.25 3.65
CA GLU A 147 -22.73 15.20 3.47
C GLU A 147 -22.36 16.61 3.95
#